data_AF-A0A7C1VZ69-F1
#
_entry.id   AF-A0A7C1VZ69-F1
#
_cell.length_a   1.000
_cell.length_b   1.000
_cell.length_c   1.000
_cell.angle_alpha   90.00
_cell.angle_beta   90.00
_cell.angle_gamma   90.00
#
_symmetry.space_group_name_H-M   'P 1'
#
loop_
_entity.id
_entity.type
_entity.pdbx_description
1 polymer ?
#
loop_
_entity_poly.entity_id
_entity_poly.type
_entity_poly.pdbx_seq_one_letter_code
_entity_poly.pdbx_strand_id
1 'polypeptide(L)'
;YVRATFEDDFDYSRGGDIYSVSKGDRLPSIPAHNLNLGADYAFTEQFSAGLTASYHSSQYYRGDEANDDKKIAGYRVVNLHSRYKVNKHLQFFAKVDNLFDSQYNTFGLYGEPDEAPGLDNLDDERFVGTSSPRAGWIGFKLTL
;
A
#
# COMPACT_ATOMS: atom_id res chain seq x y z
N TYR A 1 9.51 -12.44 -4.02
CA TYR A 1 9.14 -12.90 -2.66
C TYR A 1 10.20 -12.44 -1.70
N VAL A 2 9.81 -11.84 -0.58
CA VAL A 2 10.72 -11.36 0.47
C VAL A 2 10.51 -12.22 1.71
N ARG A 3 11.60 -12.83 2.19
CA ARG A 3 11.63 -13.54 3.47
C ARG A 3 12.37 -12.70 4.50
N ALA A 4 11.65 -11.74 5.07
CA ALA A 4 12.12 -10.92 6.18
C ALA A 4 11.63 -11.55 7.49
N THR A 5 12.54 -12.14 8.26
CA THR A 5 12.22 -12.85 9.51
C THR A 5 13.24 -12.52 10.59
N PHE A 6 12.84 -12.61 11.85
CA PHE A 6 13.77 -12.54 12.99
C PHE A 6 14.76 -13.70 12.98
N GLU A 7 15.99 -13.44 13.41
CA GLU A 7 17.08 -14.42 13.42
C GLU A 7 17.29 -15.08 14.78
N ASP A 8 16.75 -14.47 15.83
CA ASP A 8 16.89 -14.84 17.24
C ASP A 8 15.53 -14.82 17.94
N ASP A 9 15.46 -15.51 19.08
CA ASP A 9 14.30 -15.52 19.97
C ASP A 9 14.42 -14.36 20.99
N PHE A 10 13.33 -13.66 21.27
CA PHE A 10 13.29 -12.61 22.29
C PHE A 10 11.87 -12.32 22.76
N ASP A 11 11.76 -11.76 23.96
CA ASP A 11 10.49 -11.28 24.49
C ASP A 11 10.37 -9.76 24.31
N TYR A 12 9.16 -9.28 24.07
CA TYR A 12 8.84 -7.85 24.06
C TYR A 12 7.54 -7.59 24.80
N SER A 13 7.33 -6.34 25.21
CA SER A 13 6.08 -5.92 25.83
C SER A 13 5.26 -5.04 24.91
N ARG A 14 3.93 -5.25 24.94
CA ARG A 14 2.93 -4.40 24.29
C ARG A 14 1.69 -4.35 25.19
N GLY A 15 1.22 -3.14 25.51
CA GLY A 15 0.02 -2.96 26.35
C GLY A 15 0.13 -3.57 27.75
N GLY A 16 1.35 -3.73 28.27
CA GLY A 16 1.61 -4.38 29.56
C GLY A 16 1.69 -5.92 29.51
N ASP A 17 1.32 -6.55 28.40
CA ASP A 17 1.51 -7.98 28.18
C ASP A 17 2.91 -8.28 27.64
N ILE A 18 3.39 -9.51 27.84
CA ILE A 18 4.65 -10.02 27.31
C ILE A 18 4.36 -11.02 26.19
N TYR A 19 5.02 -10.83 25.05
CA TYR A 19 4.92 -11.66 23.86
C TYR A 19 6.30 -12.20 23.50
N SER A 20 6.36 -13.44 23.02
CA SER A 20 7.62 -14.12 22.69
C SER A 20 7.75 -14.28 21.19
N VAL A 21 8.78 -13.64 20.63
CA VAL A 21 9.18 -13.79 19.23
C VAL A 21 10.07 -15.01 19.10
N SER A 22 9.76 -15.84 18.11
CA SER A 22 10.58 -16.98 17.71
C SER A 22 11.38 -16.66 16.46
N LYS A 23 12.57 -17.23 16.36
CA LYS A 23 13.35 -17.26 15.13
C LYS A 23 12.50 -17.77 13.97
N GLY A 24 12.41 -16.97 12.92
CA GLY A 24 11.60 -17.28 11.74
C GLY A 24 10.25 -16.56 11.69
N ASP A 25 9.81 -15.92 12.78
CA ASP A 25 8.69 -14.99 12.75
C ASP A 25 9.01 -13.83 11.82
N ARG A 26 7.99 -13.37 11.10
CA ARG A 26 8.08 -12.35 10.06
C ARG A 26 8.23 -10.99 10.68
N LEU A 27 9.17 -10.22 10.14
CA LEU A 27 9.29 -8.80 10.44
C LEU A 27 7.99 -8.08 10.03
N PRO A 28 7.34 -7.36 10.96
CA PRO A 28 6.13 -6.61 10.66
C PRO A 28 6.32 -5.54 9.59
N SER A 29 5.22 -5.09 8.99
CA SER A 29 5.21 -4.06 7.93
C SER A 29 5.96 -4.43 6.64
N ILE A 30 6.33 -5.71 6.44
CA ILE A 30 6.99 -6.18 5.21
C ILE A 30 6.12 -7.24 4.52
N PRO A 31 5.42 -6.90 3.43
CA PRO A 31 4.68 -7.87 2.63
C PRO A 31 5.63 -8.90 2.00
N ALA A 32 5.29 -10.18 2.12
CA ALA A 32 6.08 -11.26 1.55
C ALA A 32 6.04 -11.29 0.00
N HIS A 33 4.95 -10.84 -0.61
CA HIS A 33 4.80 -10.75 -2.06
C HIS A 33 4.41 -9.34 -2.47
N ASN A 34 5.19 -8.76 -3.39
CA ASN A 34 4.91 -7.50 -4.05
C ASN A 34 5.01 -7.74 -5.55
N LEU A 35 4.00 -7.30 -6.31
CA LEU A 35 3.95 -7.46 -7.75
C LEU A 35 3.49 -6.15 -8.38
N ASN A 36 4.24 -5.67 -9.38
CA ASN A 36 3.85 -4.53 -10.21
C ASN A 36 3.76 -5.00 -11.66
N LEU A 37 2.65 -4.70 -12.31
CA LEU A 37 2.37 -5.04 -13.71
C LEU A 37 1.99 -3.77 -14.46
N GLY A 38 2.40 -3.70 -15.73
CA GLY A 38 2.02 -2.62 -16.64
C GLY A 38 1.73 -3.20 -18.01
N ALA A 39 0.68 -2.69 -18.64
CA ALA A 39 0.33 -3.03 -20.01
C ALA A 39 -0.09 -1.77 -20.76
N ASP A 40 0.52 -1.53 -21.91
CA ASP A 40 0.20 -0.42 -22.81
C ASP A 40 -0.24 -0.97 -24.16
N TYR A 41 -1.25 -0.36 -24.75
CA TYR A 41 -1.73 -0.68 -26.09
C TYR A 41 -1.81 0.58 -26.94
N ALA A 42 -1.19 0.53 -28.12
CA ALA A 42 -1.28 1.56 -29.14
C ALA A 42 -2.47 1.24 -30.05
N PHE A 43 -3.59 1.91 -29.83
CA PHE A 43 -4.79 1.76 -30.66
C PHE A 43 -4.59 2.37 -32.05
N THR A 44 -3.84 3.47 -32.13
CA THR A 44 -3.40 4.11 -33.37
C THR A 44 -2.00 4.69 -33.19
N GLU A 45 -1.40 5.24 -34.26
CA GLU A 45 -0.12 5.96 -34.16
C GLU A 45 -0.19 7.20 -33.23
N GLN A 46 -1.40 7.74 -33.05
CA GLN A 46 -1.67 8.95 -32.28
C GLN A 46 -2.17 8.64 -30.87
N PHE A 47 -2.92 7.55 -30.68
CA PHE A 47 -3.58 7.23 -29.42
C PHE A 47 -3.08 5.93 -28.79
N SER A 48 -2.71 6.02 -27.51
CA SER A 48 -2.35 4.87 -26.68
C SER A 48 -3.01 4.98 -25.31
N ALA A 49 -3.35 3.84 -24.72
CA ALA A 49 -3.74 3.77 -23.33
C ALA A 49 -3.15 2.54 -22.67
N GLY A 50 -3.04 2.58 -21.36
CA GLY A 50 -2.47 1.49 -20.59
C GLY A 50 -2.98 1.46 -19.17
N LEU A 51 -2.76 0.32 -18.53
CA LEU A 51 -3.04 0.10 -17.12
C LEU A 51 -1.74 -0.19 -16.39
N THR A 52 -1.66 0.26 -15.15
CA THR A 52 -0.68 -0.25 -14.19
C THR A 52 -1.43 -0.88 -13.03
N ALA A 53 -0.92 -1.98 -12.50
CA ALA A 53 -1.48 -2.66 -11.35
C ALA A 53 -0.38 -2.97 -10.34
N SER A 54 -0.63 -2.68 -9.07
CA SER A 54 0.20 -3.14 -7.96
C SER A 54 -0.58 -4.12 -7.09
N TYR A 55 0.11 -5.10 -6.54
CA TYR A 55 -0.39 -6.03 -5.54
C TYR A 55 0.63 -6.16 -4.42
N HIS A 56 0.13 -6.10 -3.19
CA HIS A 56 0.90 -6.28 -1.96
C HIS A 56 0.17 -7.30 -1.09
N SER A 57 0.86 -8.36 -0.67
CA SER A 57 0.28 -9.36 0.23
C SER A 57 0.00 -8.79 1.62
N SER A 58 -0.73 -9.55 2.43
CA SER A 58 -0.95 -9.20 3.84
C SER A 58 0.36 -9.05 4.62
N GLN A 59 0.34 -8.24 5.67
CA GLN A 59 1.48 -7.97 6.56
C GLN A 59 1.02 -7.85 8.02
N TYR A 60 1.93 -8.11 8.96
CA TYR A 60 1.65 -7.90 10.39
C TYR A 60 1.75 -6.41 10.76
N TYR A 61 1.00 -6.02 11.79
CA TYR A 61 1.09 -4.68 12.39
C TYR A 61 2.44 -4.52 13.08
N ARG A 62 3.03 -3.33 13.04
CA ARG A 62 4.16 -3.02 13.93
C ARG A 62 3.70 -3.12 15.39
N GLY A 63 4.44 -3.81 16.25
CA GLY A 63 3.96 -4.23 17.58
C GLY A 63 3.41 -5.66 17.63
N ASP A 64 3.30 -6.35 16.49
CA ASP A 64 2.99 -7.79 16.43
C ASP A 64 4.20 -8.57 15.89
N GLU A 65 5.34 -8.41 16.56
CA GLU A 65 6.59 -9.08 16.24
C GLU A 65 6.51 -10.60 16.43
N ALA A 66 5.68 -11.08 17.36
CA ALA A 66 5.43 -12.50 17.60
C ALA A 66 4.47 -13.15 16.59
N ASN A 67 3.86 -12.35 15.69
CA ASN A 67 3.01 -12.83 14.59
C ASN A 67 1.74 -13.57 15.03
N ASP A 68 1.25 -13.27 16.23
CA ASP A 68 0.10 -13.94 16.86
C ASP A 68 -1.24 -13.37 16.41
N ASP A 69 -1.25 -12.11 15.96
CA ASP A 69 -2.48 -11.40 15.64
C ASP A 69 -2.89 -11.49 14.17
N LYS A 70 -4.09 -10.97 13.89
CA LYS A 70 -4.60 -10.85 12.52
C LYS A 70 -3.82 -9.80 11.74
N LYS A 71 -3.32 -10.20 10.58
CA LYS A 71 -2.65 -9.33 9.61
C LYS A 71 -3.53 -8.21 9.06
N ILE A 72 -2.87 -7.12 8.67
CA ILE A 72 -3.40 -6.16 7.71
C ILE A 72 -3.64 -6.88 6.39
N ALA A 73 -4.83 -6.72 5.82
CA ALA A 73 -5.20 -7.36 4.56
C ALA A 73 -4.26 -6.92 3.43
N GLY A 74 -3.92 -7.87 2.54
CA GLY A 74 -3.26 -7.53 1.29
C GLY A 74 -4.17 -6.70 0.38
N TYR A 75 -3.58 -5.91 -0.50
CA TYR A 75 -4.32 -4.99 -1.36
C TYR A 75 -3.81 -5.00 -2.79
N ARG A 76 -4.63 -4.46 -3.68
CA ARG A 76 -4.32 -4.24 -5.07
C ARG A 76 -4.83 -2.88 -5.52
N VAL A 77 -4.08 -2.21 -6.37
CA VAL A 77 -4.46 -0.91 -6.93
C VAL A 77 -4.24 -0.96 -8.44
N VAL A 78 -5.20 -0.47 -9.20
CA VAL A 78 -5.10 -0.37 -10.66
C VAL A 78 -5.23 1.09 -11.05
N ASN A 79 -4.34 1.58 -11.90
CA ASN A 79 -4.38 2.92 -12.45
C ASN A 79 -4.50 2.84 -13.97
N LEU A 80 -5.12 3.86 -14.55
CA LEU A 80 -5.29 4.03 -15.99
C LEU A 80 -4.51 5.25 -16.45
N HIS A 81 -3.85 5.15 -17.60
CA HIS A 81 -3.23 6.28 -18.26
C HIS A 81 -3.47 6.23 -19.77
N SER A 82 -3.57 7.39 -20.39
CA SER A 82 -3.70 7.51 -21.83
C SER A 82 -2.92 8.70 -22.36
N ARG A 83 -2.55 8.60 -23.64
CA ARG A 83 -1.83 9.65 -24.38
C ARG A 83 -2.41 9.79 -25.77
N TYR A 84 -2.57 11.03 -26.19
CA TYR A 84 -3.02 11.41 -27.52
C TYR A 84 -2.04 12.42 -28.15
N LYS A 85 -1.33 11.99 -29.20
CA LYS A 85 -0.38 12.82 -29.94
C LYS A 85 -1.13 13.59 -31.03
N VAL A 86 -1.15 14.92 -30.93
CA VAL A 86 -1.71 15.78 -31.96
C VAL A 86 -0.71 15.94 -33.10
N ASN A 87 0.56 16.16 -32.77
CA ASN A 87 1.68 16.23 -33.71
C ASN A 87 2.99 15.93 -32.96
N LYS A 88 4.14 16.15 -33.62
CA LYS A 88 5.47 15.91 -33.04
C LYS A 88 5.79 16.80 -31.83
N HIS A 89 5.12 17.93 -31.69
CA HIS A 89 5.38 18.94 -30.66
C HIS A 89 4.32 18.95 -29.55
N LEU A 90 3.10 18.44 -29.79
CA LEU A 90 1.97 18.52 -28.86
C LEU A 90 1.34 17.15 -28.60
N GLN A 91 1.23 16.80 -27.31
CA GLN A 91 0.56 15.58 -26.83
C GLN A 91 -0.32 15.90 -25.62
N PHE A 92 -1.54 15.37 -25.59
CA PHE A 92 -2.40 15.35 -24.41
C PHE A 92 -2.25 14.04 -23.64
N PHE A 93 -2.50 14.09 -22.33
CA PHE A 93 -2.58 12.90 -21.49
C PHE A 93 -3.78 12.98 -20.56
N ALA A 94 -4.27 11.81 -20.18
CA ALA A 94 -5.20 11.64 -19.07
C ALA A 94 -4.71 10.51 -18.16
N LYS A 95 -4.95 10.64 -16.86
CA LYS A 95 -4.61 9.64 -15.85
C LYS A 95 -5.75 9.50 -14.85
N VAL A 96 -6.03 8.28 -14.42
CA VAL A 96 -6.88 7.97 -13.27
C VAL A 96 -6.10 7.05 -12.33
N ASP A 97 -5.83 7.54 -11.12
CA ASP A 97 -5.28 6.71 -10.04
C ASP A 97 -6.39 6.06 -9.24
N ASN A 98 -6.12 4.84 -8.77
CA ASN A 98 -7.08 4.01 -8.06
C ASN A 98 -8.41 3.90 -8.82
N LEU A 99 -8.34 3.38 -10.05
CA LEU A 99 -9.43 3.28 -11.02
C LEU A 99 -10.70 2.64 -10.44
N PHE A 100 -10.53 1.67 -9.54
CA PHE A 100 -11.61 0.93 -8.90
C PHE A 100 -11.97 1.43 -7.50
N ASP A 101 -11.37 2.53 -7.05
CA ASP A 101 -11.61 3.13 -5.73
C ASP A 101 -11.49 2.15 -4.58
N SER A 102 -10.44 1.35 -4.64
CA SER A 102 -10.12 0.38 -3.59
C SER A 102 -9.75 1.13 -2.32
N GLN A 103 -10.34 0.74 -1.20
CA GLN A 103 -9.95 1.16 0.14
C GLN A 103 -9.04 0.09 0.76
N TYR A 104 -7.88 0.50 1.25
CA TYR A 104 -6.87 -0.40 1.77
C TYR A 104 -5.97 0.32 2.76
N ASN A 105 -5.22 -0.46 3.54
CA ASN A 105 -4.27 0.05 4.50
C ASN A 105 -2.86 -0.33 4.07
N THR A 106 -2.00 0.66 3.86
CA THR A 106 -0.60 0.46 3.44
C THR A 106 0.33 0.18 4.60
N PHE A 107 -0.09 0.54 5.82
CA PHE A 107 0.67 0.44 7.05
C PHE A 107 -0.29 0.29 8.24
N GLY A 108 0.21 -0.26 9.33
CA GLY A 108 -0.48 -0.24 10.60
C GLY A 108 0.43 -0.64 11.76
N LEU A 109 0.08 -0.15 12.95
CA LEU A 109 0.80 -0.38 14.20
C LEU A 109 -0.16 -0.52 15.37
N TYR A 110 0.33 -1.11 16.46
CA TYR A 110 -0.25 -1.01 17.78
C TYR A 110 0.30 0.21 18.52
N GLY A 111 -0.60 1.00 19.10
CA GLY A 111 -0.27 2.16 19.94
C GLY A 111 -1.21 2.25 21.13
N GLU A 112 -1.11 3.35 21.87
CA GLU A 112 -1.86 3.59 23.11
C GLU A 112 -2.92 4.69 22.85
N PRO A 113 -4.14 4.32 22.45
CA PRO A 113 -5.15 5.24 21.94
C PRO A 113 -5.78 6.14 23.01
N ASP A 114 -5.70 5.74 24.28
CA ASP A 114 -6.32 6.37 25.44
C ASP A 114 -5.39 7.30 26.22
N GLU A 115 -4.11 7.43 25.84
CA GLU A 115 -3.15 8.27 26.54
C GLU A 115 -3.27 9.78 26.24
N ALA A 116 -3.98 10.15 25.17
CA ALA A 116 -4.15 11.56 24.79
C ALA A 116 -5.38 12.19 25.46
N PRO A 117 -5.31 13.44 25.95
CA PRO A 117 -6.43 14.10 26.62
C PRO A 117 -7.72 14.08 25.78
N GLY A 118 -8.77 13.48 26.33
CA GLY A 118 -10.09 13.40 25.69
C GLY A 118 -10.25 12.23 24.73
N LEU A 119 -9.29 11.29 24.70
CA LEU A 119 -9.39 10.02 23.97
C LEU A 119 -9.53 8.81 24.89
N ASP A 120 -9.76 9.02 26.19
CA ASP A 120 -9.82 8.01 27.25
C ASP A 120 -10.84 6.86 27.01
N ASN A 121 -11.67 6.96 25.97
CA ASN A 121 -12.70 5.99 25.59
C ASN A 121 -12.39 5.23 24.29
N LEU A 122 -11.17 5.36 23.76
CA LEU A 122 -10.70 4.61 22.61
C LEU A 122 -9.99 3.34 23.09
N ASP A 123 -10.55 2.17 22.79
CA ASP A 123 -9.99 0.88 23.23
C ASP A 123 -9.31 0.09 22.09
N ASP A 124 -9.41 0.55 20.83
CA ASP A 124 -8.75 -0.11 19.70
C ASP A 124 -7.32 0.41 19.53
N GLU A 125 -6.37 -0.39 19.98
CA GLU A 125 -4.94 -0.10 19.90
C GLU A 125 -4.39 -0.08 18.46
N ARG A 126 -5.18 -0.50 17.46
CA ARG A 126 -4.70 -0.62 16.07
C ARG A 126 -4.90 0.67 15.30
N PHE A 127 -3.80 1.25 14.89
CA PHE A 127 -3.76 2.37 13.95
C PHE A 127 -3.40 1.87 12.56
N VAL A 128 -4.08 2.41 11.54
CA VAL A 128 -3.82 2.07 10.13
C VAL A 128 -3.64 3.32 9.29
N GLY A 129 -2.72 3.25 8.33
CA GLY A 129 -2.56 4.27 7.31
C GLY A 129 -3.68 4.18 6.27
N THR A 130 -4.18 5.32 5.81
CA THR A 130 -5.24 5.38 4.80
C THR A 130 -4.69 5.29 3.38
N SER A 131 -5.45 4.66 2.49
CA SER A 131 -5.19 4.63 1.05
C SER A 131 -5.44 5.98 0.36
N SER A 132 -4.73 6.26 -0.73
CA SER A 132 -5.10 7.36 -1.62
C SER A 132 -6.44 7.10 -2.32
N PRO A 133 -7.37 8.08 -2.34
CA PRO A 133 -8.67 7.93 -3.00
C PRO A 133 -8.53 7.90 -4.53
N ARG A 134 -9.62 7.57 -5.24
CA ARG A 134 -9.68 7.77 -6.69
C ARG A 134 -9.41 9.23 -7.06
N ALA A 135 -8.55 9.46 -8.05
CA ALA A 135 -8.22 10.80 -8.51
C ALA A 135 -7.89 10.81 -10.01
N GLY A 136 -8.17 11.94 -10.68
CA GLY A 136 -8.01 12.07 -12.13
C GLY A 136 -7.28 13.34 -12.53
N TRP A 137 -6.47 13.25 -13.59
CA TRP A 137 -5.72 14.37 -14.16
C TRP A 137 -5.82 14.36 -15.67
N ILE A 138 -5.86 15.56 -16.25
CA ILE A 138 -5.67 15.81 -17.67
C ILE A 138 -4.58 16.85 -17.84
N GLY A 139 -3.82 16.76 -18.93
CA GLY A 139 -2.79 17.75 -19.21
C GLY A 139 -2.22 17.60 -20.61
N PHE A 140 -1.23 18.43 -20.91
CA PHE A 140 -0.53 18.40 -22.18
C PHE A 140 0.97 18.49 -21.98
N LYS A 141 1.72 18.02 -22.98
CA LYS A 141 3.18 18.08 -23.08
C LYS A 141 3.54 18.76 -24.39
N LEU A 142 4.41 19.76 -24.31
CA LEU A 142 5.05 20.39 -25.45
C LEU A 142 6.49 19.89 -25.59
N THR A 143 6.93 19.63 -26.81
CA THR A 143 8.34 19.31 -27.14
C THR A 143 8.79 20.28 -28.21
N LEU A 144 9.89 21.00 -27.92
CA LEU A 144 10.51 22.01 -28.80
C LEU A 144 11.48 21.36 -29.78
#